data_AF-A0A8H5AM21-F1
#
_entry.id   AF-A0A8H5AM21-F1
#
_cell.length_a   1.000
_cell.length_b   1.000
_cell.length_c   1.000
_cell.angle_alpha   90.00
_cell.angle_beta   90.00
_cell.angle_gamma   90.00
#
_symmetry.space_group_name_H-M   'P 1'
#
loop_
_entity.id
_entity.type
_entity.pdbx_description
1 polymer ?
#
loop_
_entity_poly.entity_id
_entity_poly.type
_entity_poly.pdbx_seq_one_letter_code
_entity_poly.pdbx_strand_id
1 'polypeptide(L)'
;MDPNLELYRSILDLGPKERRQRMQHLPKEELIRVKSIVEREKWIQMLETAVAGRDLVELAFTDPVEIQENPPFQKALLGRACYPDDENNMVKRITKGLRKNGESLIHTVASFDGPTYPAITKDAWILVYCDLFYIDGNNMTLHEVYTSRLQEEELQTRTEQAREVARHDDLEKARRNAKWMIPALGRLSDEELSQSEYDFSNTLHEIWKQVSHAPSTWIQHIVDAQQPWGFTYYKTKQVEEKYGRTWKDTWIMIIDMPQQSWSSIHCQGKVHEFMELKTEDWAPPPTYEGLTEDDAFRKHFREHRKSLSSPGILQDTFIAIPIELIPDDPDDDELDLLWVWAYDADWDSSSEEIICNGEKYQGRIKVPLYALEAWFYAARWEGVSLRDMWLKAQTHEDNLWICHSKELEDWDHEPYV
;
A
#
# COMPACT_ATOMS: atom_id res chain seq x y z
N MET A 1 18.01 44.38 8.91
CA MET A 1 18.76 43.47 8.03
C MET A 1 19.62 42.58 8.92
N ASP A 2 19.47 41.27 8.77
CA ASP A 2 20.16 40.27 9.58
C ASP A 2 21.49 39.91 8.89
N PRO A 3 22.64 40.38 9.41
CA PRO A 3 23.92 40.26 8.72
C PRO A 3 24.39 38.80 8.58
N ASN A 4 23.98 37.92 9.50
CA ASN A 4 24.32 36.50 9.44
C ASN A 4 23.52 35.79 8.33
N LEU A 5 22.26 36.20 8.15
CA LEU A 5 21.41 35.72 7.07
C LEU A 5 21.90 36.18 5.69
N GLU A 6 22.30 37.45 5.56
CA GLU A 6 22.89 37.98 4.33
C GLU A 6 24.21 37.30 3.98
N LEU A 7 25.07 37.09 4.98
CA LEU A 7 26.29 36.32 4.80
C LEU A 7 25.97 34.90 4.31
N TYR A 8 25.01 34.20 4.92
CA TYR A 8 24.62 32.85 4.50
C TYR A 8 24.09 32.83 3.05
N ARG A 9 23.26 33.80 2.66
CA ARG A 9 22.74 33.93 1.29
C ARG A 9 23.86 34.15 0.26
N SER A 10 24.88 34.94 0.62
CA SER A 10 26.01 35.26 -0.27
C SER A 10 26.95 34.09 -0.57
N ILE A 11 26.79 32.97 0.13
CA ILE A 11 27.67 31.79 0.00
C ILE A 11 26.90 30.52 -0.41
N LEU A 12 25.63 30.65 -0.85
CA LEU A 12 24.78 29.50 -1.21
C LEU A 12 25.31 28.70 -2.41
N ASP A 13 26.03 29.37 -3.30
CA ASP A 13 26.71 28.83 -4.48
C ASP A 13 27.91 27.94 -4.11
N LEU A 14 28.46 28.09 -2.90
CA LEU A 14 29.61 27.31 -2.44
C LEU A 14 29.22 25.87 -2.04
N GLY A 15 30.21 24.98 -2.06
CA GLY A 15 30.04 23.59 -1.59
C GLY A 15 29.75 23.50 -0.08
N PRO A 16 29.11 22.42 0.42
CA PRO A 16 28.75 22.27 1.83
C PRO A 16 29.92 22.34 2.82
N LYS A 17 31.15 22.00 2.40
CA LYS A 17 32.37 22.15 3.22
C LYS A 17 32.81 23.60 3.34
N GLU A 18 32.81 24.34 2.24
CA GLU A 18 33.22 25.75 2.18
C GLU A 18 32.22 26.65 2.90
N ARG A 19 30.90 26.39 2.76
CA ARG A 19 29.87 27.06 3.55
C ARG A 19 30.10 26.89 5.05
N ARG A 20 30.41 25.67 5.50
CA ARG A 20 30.72 25.40 6.91
C ARG A 20 31.96 26.14 7.40
N GLN A 21 33.02 26.20 6.58
CA GLN A 21 34.22 26.98 6.92
C GLN A 21 33.94 28.48 7.01
N ARG A 22 33.17 29.04 6.06
CA ARG A 22 32.79 30.47 6.07
C ARG A 22 31.94 30.84 7.29
N MET A 23 31.08 29.92 7.74
CA MET A 23 30.18 30.13 8.89
C MET A 23 30.75 29.65 10.23
N GLN A 24 32.00 29.19 10.30
CA GLN A 24 32.59 28.61 11.52
C GLN A 24 32.67 29.57 12.71
N HIS A 25 32.57 30.88 12.45
CA HIS A 25 32.60 31.93 13.45
C HIS A 25 31.26 32.11 14.17
N LEU A 26 30.17 31.52 13.65
CA LEU A 26 28.86 31.57 14.28
C LEU A 26 28.67 30.40 15.27
N PRO A 27 27.95 30.65 16.39
CA PRO A 27 27.43 29.58 17.22
C PRO A 27 26.61 28.58 16.40
N LYS A 28 26.59 27.32 16.84
CA LYS A 28 25.88 26.24 16.15
C LYS A 28 24.39 26.55 16.00
N GLU A 29 23.79 27.13 17.04
CA GLU A 29 22.38 27.52 17.11
C GLU A 29 22.06 28.58 16.05
N GLU A 30 22.96 29.55 15.88
CA GLU A 30 22.81 30.63 14.91
C GLU A 30 22.98 30.15 13.47
N LEU A 31 23.95 29.25 13.24
CA LEU A 31 24.12 28.58 11.95
C LEU A 31 22.87 27.77 11.56
N ILE A 32 22.29 27.03 12.51
CA ILE A 32 21.04 26.30 12.30
C ILE A 32 19.92 27.27 11.95
N ARG A 33 19.77 28.37 12.72
CA ARG A 33 18.74 29.39 12.47
C ARG A 33 18.80 29.96 11.06
N VAL A 34 19.96 30.47 10.63
CA VAL A 34 20.08 31.11 9.30
C VAL A 34 19.92 30.10 8.17
N LYS A 35 20.40 28.87 8.36
CA LYS A 35 20.21 27.77 7.41
C LYS A 35 18.71 27.46 7.24
N SER A 36 18.00 27.26 8.35
CA SER A 36 16.57 26.93 8.32
C SER A 36 15.73 28.04 7.70
N ILE A 37 16.06 29.33 7.94
CA ILE A 37 15.36 30.45 7.30
C ILE A 37 15.52 30.38 5.77
N VAL A 38 16.75 30.23 5.27
CA VAL A 38 17.00 30.22 3.83
C VAL A 38 16.42 28.97 3.15
N GLU A 39 16.50 27.81 3.79
CA GLU A 39 15.86 26.59 3.28
C GLU A 39 14.34 26.76 3.22
N ARG A 40 13.72 27.33 4.25
CA ARG A 40 12.29 27.63 4.29
C ARG A 40 11.86 28.61 3.19
N GLU A 41 12.60 29.71 3.01
CA GLU A 41 12.34 30.68 1.94
C GLU A 41 12.42 30.03 0.55
N LYS A 42 13.41 29.16 0.33
CA LYS A 42 13.55 28.44 -0.95
C LYS A 42 12.36 27.50 -1.19
N TRP A 43 11.91 26.77 -0.17
CA TRP A 43 10.74 25.90 -0.28
C TRP A 43 9.45 26.66 -0.54
N ILE A 44 9.24 27.79 0.14
CA ILE A 44 8.10 28.68 -0.10
C ILE A 44 8.14 29.18 -1.55
N GLN A 45 9.28 29.68 -2.01
CA GLN A 45 9.41 30.18 -3.38
C GLN A 45 9.18 29.07 -4.42
N MET A 46 9.66 27.85 -4.17
CA MET A 46 9.39 26.70 -5.04
C MET A 46 7.90 26.39 -5.12
N LEU A 47 7.20 26.38 -3.98
CA LEU A 47 5.77 26.11 -3.96
C LEU A 47 4.97 27.25 -4.62
N GLU A 48 5.28 28.50 -4.27
CA GLU A 48 4.67 29.66 -4.90
C GLU A 48 4.85 29.62 -6.42
N THR A 49 6.05 29.27 -6.91
CA THR A 49 6.31 29.16 -8.34
C THR A 49 5.54 27.98 -8.97
N ALA A 50 5.48 26.84 -8.29
CA ALA A 50 4.79 25.66 -8.79
C ALA A 50 3.26 25.89 -8.86
N VAL A 51 2.69 26.56 -7.86
CA VAL A 51 1.24 26.77 -7.71
C VAL A 51 0.77 28.11 -8.29
N ALA A 52 1.68 29.02 -8.67
CA ALA A 52 1.37 30.40 -9.08
C ALA A 52 0.25 30.48 -10.13
N GLY A 53 -0.90 30.99 -9.70
CA GLY A 53 -2.07 31.24 -10.57
C GLY A 53 -2.84 29.98 -10.96
N ARG A 54 -2.53 28.83 -10.37
CA ARG A 54 -3.22 27.57 -10.63
C ARG A 54 -4.31 27.33 -9.58
N ASP A 55 -5.48 26.91 -10.06
CA ASP A 55 -6.51 26.35 -9.20
C ASP A 55 -6.24 24.85 -9.05
N LEU A 56 -5.66 24.45 -7.92
CA LEU A 56 -5.34 23.04 -7.66
C LEU A 56 -6.59 22.16 -7.53
N VAL A 57 -7.73 22.75 -7.14
CA VAL A 57 -9.00 22.02 -7.07
C VAL A 57 -9.47 21.71 -8.49
N GLU A 58 -9.46 22.69 -9.40
CA GLU A 58 -9.78 22.44 -10.81
C GLU A 58 -8.80 21.45 -11.43
N LEU A 59 -7.50 21.61 -11.14
CA LEU A 59 -6.45 20.76 -11.69
C LEU A 59 -6.65 19.28 -11.34
N ALA A 60 -7.05 18.98 -10.10
CA ALA A 60 -7.32 17.61 -9.67
C ALA A 60 -8.40 16.91 -10.53
N PHE A 61 -9.35 17.66 -11.11
CA PHE A 61 -10.37 17.09 -12.00
C PHE A 61 -9.95 17.06 -13.46
N THR A 62 -9.12 18.00 -13.91
CA THR A 62 -8.71 18.09 -15.32
C THR A 62 -7.48 17.24 -15.65
N ASP A 63 -6.56 17.09 -14.70
CA ASP A 63 -5.32 16.34 -14.83
C ASP A 63 -4.89 15.77 -13.46
N PRO A 64 -5.55 14.69 -12.99
CA PRO A 64 -5.27 14.08 -11.68
C PRO A 64 -3.84 13.52 -11.58
N VAL A 65 -3.28 13.05 -12.69
CA VAL A 65 -1.91 12.48 -12.72
C VAL A 65 -0.89 13.56 -12.36
N GLU A 66 -1.06 14.79 -12.83
CA GLU A 66 -0.16 15.89 -12.48
C GLU A 66 -0.16 16.18 -10.97
N ILE A 67 -1.31 16.03 -10.28
CA ILE A 67 -1.36 16.12 -8.82
C ILE A 67 -0.64 14.94 -8.17
N GLN A 68 -0.90 13.72 -8.65
CA GLN A 68 -0.35 12.48 -8.09
C GLN A 68 1.18 12.36 -8.25
N GLU A 69 1.74 12.93 -9.31
CA GLU A 69 3.19 12.88 -9.57
C GLU A 69 3.95 14.10 -9.02
N ASN A 70 3.25 15.10 -8.46
CA ASN A 70 3.84 16.35 -8.00
C ASN A 70 3.64 16.57 -6.49
N PRO A 71 4.62 16.16 -5.64
CA PRO A 71 4.50 16.27 -4.18
C PRO A 71 4.21 17.70 -3.66
N PRO A 72 4.76 18.79 -4.24
CA PRO A 72 4.32 20.14 -3.93
C PRO A 72 2.81 20.39 -4.08
N PHE A 73 2.19 19.90 -5.17
CA PHE A 73 0.75 20.07 -5.39
C PHE A 73 -0.08 19.26 -4.41
N GLN A 74 0.31 18.01 -4.14
CA GLN A 74 -0.33 17.20 -3.11
C GLN A 74 -0.31 17.91 -1.76
N LYS A 75 0.86 18.36 -1.31
CA LYS A 75 1.01 19.03 -0.01
C LYS A 75 0.17 20.30 0.07
N ALA A 76 0.16 21.11 -0.98
CA ALA A 76 -0.67 22.32 -1.01
C ALA A 76 -2.16 22.00 -0.96
N LEU A 77 -2.62 21.03 -1.74
CA LEU A 77 -4.03 20.65 -1.81
C LEU A 77 -4.52 20.05 -0.48
N LEU A 78 -3.68 19.22 0.18
CA LEU A 78 -3.96 18.66 1.50
C LEU A 78 -3.82 19.67 2.66
N GLY A 79 -3.16 20.82 2.41
CA GLY A 79 -2.88 21.85 3.42
C GLY A 79 -1.76 21.48 4.39
N ARG A 80 -0.80 20.66 3.93
CA ARG A 80 0.42 20.27 4.67
C ARG A 80 1.45 21.40 4.68
N ALA A 81 2.46 21.27 5.54
CA ALA A 81 3.53 22.26 5.59
C ALA A 81 4.42 22.16 4.34
N CYS A 82 4.73 23.30 3.73
CA CYS A 82 5.61 23.38 2.57
C CYS A 82 7.05 22.95 2.93
N TYR A 83 7.50 23.33 4.13
CA TYR A 83 8.82 23.01 4.64
C TYR A 83 8.76 21.75 5.52
N PRO A 84 9.48 20.66 5.18
CA PRO A 84 9.37 19.39 5.90
C PRO A 84 9.62 19.48 7.41
N ASP A 85 10.55 20.32 7.87
CA ASP A 85 10.83 20.42 9.32
C ASP A 85 9.67 21.05 10.09
N ASP A 86 8.87 21.91 9.46
CA ASP A 86 7.70 22.51 10.12
C ASP A 86 6.65 21.44 10.40
N GLU A 87 6.38 20.58 9.42
CA GLU A 87 5.51 19.42 9.60
C GLU A 87 6.08 18.45 10.65
N ASN A 88 7.38 18.12 10.55
CA ASN A 88 8.03 17.21 11.49
C ASN A 88 7.97 17.73 12.93
N ASN A 89 8.17 19.03 13.14
CA ASN A 89 8.08 19.66 14.45
C ASN A 89 6.65 19.64 14.99
N MET A 90 5.66 19.91 14.14
CA MET A 90 4.25 19.82 14.48
C MET A 90 3.86 18.39 14.87
N VAL A 91 4.21 17.40 14.05
CA VAL A 91 3.97 15.98 14.30
C VAL A 91 4.63 15.55 15.61
N LYS A 92 5.90 15.91 15.81
CA LYS A 92 6.62 15.59 17.05
C LYS A 92 5.94 16.19 18.27
N ARG A 93 5.44 17.42 18.19
CA ARG A 93 4.72 18.06 19.30
C ARG A 93 3.39 17.36 19.59
N ILE A 94 2.55 17.14 18.57
CA ILE A 94 1.23 16.52 18.70
C ILE A 94 1.33 15.08 19.21
N THR A 95 2.36 14.35 18.76
CA THR A 95 2.61 12.97 19.19
C THR A 95 3.43 12.88 20.48
N LYS A 96 3.71 14.01 21.15
CA LYS A 96 4.56 14.08 22.37
C LYS A 96 5.95 13.43 22.20
N GLY A 97 6.49 13.45 20.98
CA GLY A 97 7.79 12.90 20.63
C GLY A 97 7.78 11.45 20.17
N LEU A 98 6.62 10.78 20.18
CA LEU A 98 6.49 9.38 19.76
C LEU A 98 6.74 9.18 18.27
N ARG A 99 6.49 10.19 17.44
CA ARG A 99 6.81 10.17 16.01
C ARG A 99 7.64 11.39 15.63
N LYS A 100 8.55 11.18 14.66
CA LYS A 100 9.54 12.18 14.25
C LYS A 100 9.16 12.92 12.97
N ASN A 101 8.34 12.32 12.12
CA ASN A 101 7.94 12.89 10.84
C ASN A 101 6.54 12.39 10.42
N GLY A 102 5.94 13.11 9.47
CA GLY A 102 4.59 12.84 8.96
C GLY A 102 4.43 11.47 8.34
N GLU A 103 5.31 11.09 7.42
CA GLU A 103 5.25 9.81 6.70
C GLU A 103 5.33 8.60 7.64
N SER A 104 6.19 8.66 8.66
CA SER A 104 6.27 7.63 9.69
C SER A 104 4.97 7.52 10.49
N LEU A 105 4.29 8.63 10.76
CA LEU A 105 2.99 8.62 11.45
C LEU A 105 1.90 8.03 10.54
N ILE A 106 1.83 8.44 9.27
CA ILE A 106 0.90 7.91 8.27
C ILE A 106 1.07 6.39 8.17
N HIS A 107 2.29 5.92 7.90
CA HIS A 107 2.58 4.51 7.75
C HIS A 107 2.25 3.70 9.02
N THR A 108 2.52 4.26 10.21
CA THR A 108 2.15 3.64 11.49
C THR A 108 0.64 3.44 11.59
N VAL A 109 -0.13 4.48 11.24
CA VAL A 109 -1.60 4.44 11.33
C VAL A 109 -2.20 3.55 10.24
N ALA A 110 -1.66 3.57 9.02
CA ALA A 110 -2.05 2.68 7.93
C ALA A 110 -1.84 1.21 8.30
N SER A 111 -0.69 0.90 8.89
CA SER A 111 -0.27 -0.46 9.26
C SER A 111 -0.62 -0.84 10.71
N PHE A 112 -1.60 -0.17 11.31
CA PHE A 112 -1.97 -0.39 12.72
C PHE A 112 -2.46 -1.82 13.00
N ASP A 113 -2.92 -2.52 11.96
CA ASP A 113 -3.31 -3.93 11.99
C ASP A 113 -2.12 -4.92 12.05
N GLY A 114 -0.89 -4.39 12.11
CA GLY A 114 0.35 -5.14 12.14
C GLY A 114 0.65 -5.83 13.49
N PRO A 115 1.84 -6.47 13.61
CA PRO A 115 2.23 -7.21 14.81
C PRO A 115 2.50 -6.32 16.03
N THR A 116 2.73 -5.03 15.81
CA THR A 116 3.00 -4.05 16.87
C THR A 116 1.84 -3.07 16.97
N TYR A 117 1.35 -2.86 18.19
CA TYR A 117 0.32 -1.85 18.50
C TYR A 117 0.98 -0.62 19.13
N PRO A 118 1.55 0.30 18.35
CA PRO A 118 2.19 1.46 18.93
C PRO A 118 1.18 2.34 19.67
N ALA A 119 1.62 2.97 20.75
CA ALA A 119 0.85 4.06 21.36
C ALA A 119 0.73 5.22 20.36
N ILE A 120 -0.52 5.58 20.02
CA ILE A 120 -0.86 6.70 19.14
C ILE A 120 -1.92 7.54 19.84
N THR A 121 -1.58 8.77 20.21
CA THR A 121 -2.49 9.68 20.92
C THR A 121 -3.72 10.01 20.07
N LYS A 122 -4.85 10.33 20.72
CA LYS A 122 -6.07 10.77 20.03
C LYS A 122 -5.81 11.93 19.04
N ASP A 123 -5.02 12.92 19.45
CA ASP A 123 -4.66 14.04 18.58
C ASP A 123 -3.83 13.61 17.36
N ALA A 124 -2.99 12.57 17.49
CA ALA A 124 -2.24 12.03 16.35
C ALA A 124 -3.14 11.32 15.34
N TRP A 125 -4.15 10.56 15.81
CA TRP A 125 -5.19 10.00 14.95
C TRP A 125 -5.96 11.10 14.21
N ILE A 126 -6.38 12.15 14.93
CA ILE A 126 -7.06 13.31 14.34
C ILE A 126 -6.17 14.00 13.30
N LEU A 127 -4.88 14.18 13.58
CA LEU A 127 -3.94 14.80 12.66
C LEU A 127 -3.81 14.02 11.34
N VAL A 128 -3.74 12.70 11.41
CA VAL A 128 -3.75 11.83 10.22
C VAL A 128 -5.06 11.94 9.47
N TYR A 129 -6.20 11.90 10.18
CA TYR A 129 -7.50 12.14 9.55
C TYR A 129 -7.57 13.53 8.91
N CYS A 130 -6.80 14.52 9.36
CA CYS A 130 -6.76 15.85 8.75
C CYS A 130 -5.69 15.98 7.65
N ASP A 131 -5.22 14.88 7.06
CA ASP A 131 -4.21 14.87 5.99
C ASP A 131 -2.88 15.54 6.42
N LEU A 132 -2.52 15.46 7.71
CA LEU A 132 -1.40 16.20 8.32
C LEU A 132 -1.47 17.73 8.18
N PHE A 133 -2.71 18.24 8.13
CA PHE A 133 -3.16 19.56 8.60
C PHE A 133 -2.09 20.52 9.16
N TYR A 134 -1.45 21.43 8.42
CA TYR A 134 -0.50 22.34 9.07
C TYR A 134 -1.21 23.43 9.91
N ILE A 135 -1.26 23.22 11.23
CA ILE A 135 -1.95 24.11 12.17
C ILE A 135 -1.08 25.26 12.70
N ASP A 136 0.25 25.11 12.74
CA ASP A 136 1.13 26.12 13.38
C ASP A 136 1.28 27.43 12.59
N GLY A 137 0.92 27.40 11.30
CA GLY A 137 0.89 28.59 10.45
C GLY A 137 -0.41 29.38 10.54
N ASN A 138 -1.44 28.82 11.20
CA ASN A 138 -2.81 29.32 11.14
C ASN A 138 -3.36 29.56 12.55
N ASN A 139 -4.42 30.36 12.66
CA ASN A 139 -5.14 30.56 13.94
C ASN A 139 -6.13 29.44 14.25
N MET A 140 -6.09 28.33 13.49
CA MET A 140 -7.01 27.20 13.65
C MET A 140 -6.42 26.14 14.56
N THR A 141 -7.23 25.62 15.46
CA THR A 141 -6.92 24.46 16.28
C THR A 141 -7.12 23.17 15.48
N LEU A 142 -6.45 22.11 15.89
CA LEU A 142 -6.61 20.79 15.27
C LEU A 142 -8.08 20.30 15.30
N HIS A 143 -8.83 20.64 16.35
CA HIS A 143 -10.23 20.26 16.48
C HIS A 143 -11.15 21.02 15.52
N GLU A 144 -10.89 22.30 15.26
CA GLU A 144 -11.63 23.08 14.25
C GLU A 144 -11.38 22.53 12.85
N VAL A 145 -10.12 22.20 12.52
CA VAL A 145 -9.78 21.55 11.25
C VAL A 145 -10.51 20.22 11.13
N TYR A 146 -10.45 19.36 12.15
CA TYR A 146 -11.14 18.07 12.16
C TYR A 146 -12.65 18.20 11.90
N THR A 147 -13.29 19.16 12.56
CA THR A 147 -14.73 19.42 12.39
C THR A 147 -15.05 19.90 10.97
N SER A 148 -14.23 20.79 10.40
CA SER A 148 -14.36 21.23 9.01
C SER A 148 -14.21 20.07 8.03
N ARG A 149 -13.22 19.20 8.25
CA ARG A 149 -12.96 18.03 7.39
C ARG A 149 -14.13 17.03 7.42
N LEU A 150 -14.69 16.75 8.59
CA LEU A 150 -15.89 15.90 8.70
C LEU A 150 -17.06 16.48 7.91
N GLN A 151 -17.30 17.79 8.01
CA GLN A 151 -18.37 18.45 7.29
C GLN A 151 -18.14 18.48 5.77
N GLU A 152 -16.90 18.73 5.34
CA GLU A 152 -16.51 18.72 3.93
C GLU A 152 -16.68 17.33 3.28
N GLU A 153 -16.40 16.27 4.04
CA GLU A 153 -16.60 14.87 3.65
C GLU A 153 -18.09 14.49 3.60
N GLU A 154 -18.86 14.83 4.64
CA GLU A 154 -20.32 14.58 4.65
C GLU A 154 -21.04 15.27 3.49
N LEU A 155 -20.60 16.48 3.14
CA LEU A 155 -21.16 17.25 2.02
C LEU A 155 -20.56 16.90 0.65
N GLN A 156 -19.56 16.00 0.60
CA GLN A 156 -18.83 15.65 -0.62
C GLN A 156 -18.40 16.90 -1.40
N THR A 157 -17.81 17.86 -0.68
CA THR A 157 -17.44 19.15 -1.28
C THR A 157 -16.41 18.98 -2.38
N ARG A 158 -16.40 19.90 -3.35
CA ARG A 158 -15.42 19.89 -4.44
C ARG A 158 -13.97 19.84 -3.95
N THR A 159 -13.67 20.52 -2.83
CA THR A 159 -12.33 20.53 -2.22
C THR A 159 -11.98 19.22 -1.53
N GLU A 160 -12.95 18.49 -0.97
CA GLU A 160 -12.70 17.14 -0.43
C GLU A 160 -12.41 16.16 -1.57
N GLN A 161 -13.24 16.16 -2.61
CA GLN A 161 -13.04 15.32 -3.79
C GLN A 161 -11.68 15.57 -4.46
N ALA A 162 -11.25 16.83 -4.55
CA ALA A 162 -9.92 17.16 -5.06
C ALA A 162 -8.80 16.64 -4.13
N ARG A 163 -9.02 16.64 -2.81
CA ARG A 163 -8.02 16.10 -1.86
C ARG A 163 -7.91 14.58 -1.93
N GLU A 164 -8.99 13.87 -2.23
CA GLU A 164 -8.94 12.43 -2.50
C GLU A 164 -7.93 12.11 -3.61
N VAL A 165 -7.95 12.86 -4.72
CA VAL A 165 -6.98 12.72 -5.82
C VAL A 165 -5.51 12.90 -5.38
N ALA A 166 -5.26 13.71 -4.35
CA ALA A 166 -3.93 13.97 -3.82
C ALA A 166 -3.47 12.97 -2.74
N ARG A 167 -4.35 12.10 -2.25
CA ARG A 167 -3.98 11.07 -1.28
C ARG A 167 -3.29 9.93 -2.02
N HIS A 168 -2.24 9.41 -1.39
CA HIS A 168 -1.62 8.16 -1.81
C HIS A 168 -2.15 7.03 -0.93
N ASP A 169 -2.00 5.78 -1.37
CA ASP A 169 -2.59 4.58 -0.75
C ASP A 169 -2.40 4.51 0.77
N ASP A 170 -1.18 4.77 1.25
CA ASP A 170 -0.88 4.75 2.69
C ASP A 170 -1.66 5.83 3.47
N LEU A 171 -1.85 7.02 2.90
CA LEU A 171 -2.63 8.09 3.53
C LEU A 171 -4.13 7.78 3.51
N GLU A 172 -4.66 7.24 2.42
CA GLU A 172 -6.05 6.78 2.33
C GLU A 172 -6.36 5.72 3.40
N LYS A 173 -5.51 4.68 3.48
CA LYS A 173 -5.59 3.62 4.51
C LYS A 173 -5.50 4.20 5.91
N ALA A 174 -4.56 5.12 6.14
CA ALA A 174 -4.38 5.74 7.45
C ALA A 174 -5.60 6.58 7.86
N ARG A 175 -6.16 7.34 6.93
CA ARG A 175 -7.35 8.18 7.15
C ARG A 175 -8.57 7.33 7.47
N ARG A 176 -8.78 6.22 6.75
CA ARG A 176 -9.82 5.22 7.05
C ARG A 176 -9.66 4.64 8.46
N ASN A 177 -8.47 4.18 8.80
CA ASN A 177 -8.20 3.61 10.13
C ASN A 177 -8.47 4.65 11.24
N ALA A 178 -8.12 5.91 10.99
CA ALA A 178 -8.43 7.01 11.91
C ALA A 178 -9.94 7.26 12.04
N LYS A 179 -10.70 7.19 10.95
CA LYS A 179 -12.18 7.33 10.96
C LYS A 179 -12.85 6.31 11.89
N TRP A 180 -12.34 5.07 11.95
CA TRP A 180 -12.84 4.06 12.88
C TRP A 180 -12.41 4.30 14.34
N MET A 181 -11.15 4.68 14.54
CA MET A 181 -10.57 4.83 15.89
C MET A 181 -11.05 6.07 16.63
N ILE A 182 -11.12 7.23 15.97
CA ILE A 182 -11.38 8.53 16.62
C ILE A 182 -12.69 8.53 17.43
N PRO A 183 -13.85 8.03 16.92
CA PRO A 183 -15.08 7.99 17.69
C PRO A 183 -15.00 7.16 18.97
N ALA A 184 -14.29 6.03 18.94
CA ALA A 184 -14.11 5.17 20.12
C ALA A 184 -13.14 5.78 21.13
N LEU A 185 -12.04 6.38 20.67
CA LEU A 185 -11.14 7.16 21.52
C LEU A 185 -11.84 8.35 22.18
N GLY A 186 -12.88 8.89 21.55
CA GLY A 186 -13.74 9.92 22.12
C GLY A 186 -14.54 9.50 23.35
N ARG A 187 -14.68 8.19 23.60
CA ARG A 187 -15.46 7.62 24.73
C ARG A 187 -14.61 7.24 25.94
N LEU A 188 -13.28 7.26 25.78
CA LEU A 188 -12.35 6.95 26.87
C LEU A 188 -12.35 8.06 27.93
N SER A 189 -12.09 7.66 29.18
CA SER A 189 -11.90 8.61 30.28
C SER A 189 -10.51 9.28 30.23
N ASP A 190 -10.34 10.37 30.98
CA ASP A 190 -9.05 11.06 31.08
C ASP A 190 -7.97 10.15 31.70
N GLU A 191 -8.36 9.22 32.60
CA GLU A 191 -7.45 8.23 33.16
C GLU A 191 -6.95 7.24 32.10
N GLU A 192 -7.83 6.75 31.23
CA GLU A 192 -7.48 5.84 30.13
C GLU A 192 -6.57 6.53 29.10
N LEU A 193 -6.84 7.80 28.78
CA LEU A 193 -6.00 8.60 27.88
C LEU A 193 -4.64 8.98 28.48
N SER A 194 -4.50 8.90 29.80
CA SER A 194 -3.28 9.23 30.55
C SER A 194 -2.47 8.00 30.96
N GLN A 195 -2.83 6.82 30.47
CA GLN A 195 -2.11 5.57 30.69
C GLN A 195 -0.64 5.63 30.22
N SER A 196 0.18 4.71 30.74
CA SER A 196 1.52 4.50 30.22
C SER A 196 1.46 4.07 28.75
N GLU A 197 2.53 4.28 27.98
CA GLU A 197 2.56 3.91 26.55
C GLU A 197 2.22 2.42 26.32
N TYR A 198 2.69 1.54 27.21
CA TYR A 198 2.42 0.10 27.13
C TYR A 198 0.96 -0.23 27.41
N ASP A 199 0.37 0.36 28.45
CA ASP A 199 -1.03 0.10 28.80
C ASP A 199 -1.97 0.70 27.75
N PHE A 200 -1.65 1.91 27.27
CA PHE A 200 -2.42 2.57 26.23
C PHE A 200 -2.36 1.81 24.90
N SER A 201 -1.21 1.22 24.56
CA SER A 201 -1.06 0.31 23.42
C SER A 201 -2.05 -0.86 23.48
N ASN A 202 -2.20 -1.52 24.63
CA ASN A 202 -3.17 -2.60 24.82
C ASN A 202 -4.61 -2.09 24.72
N THR A 203 -4.91 -0.91 25.28
CA THR A 203 -6.22 -0.26 25.15
C THR A 203 -6.56 0.00 23.68
N LEU A 204 -5.61 0.53 22.90
CA LEU A 204 -5.81 0.74 21.46
C LEU A 204 -6.04 -0.56 20.70
N HIS A 205 -5.33 -1.63 21.05
CA HIS A 205 -5.54 -2.95 20.46
C HIS A 205 -6.97 -3.48 20.68
N GLU A 206 -7.48 -3.35 21.91
CA GLU A 206 -8.85 -3.79 22.22
C GLU A 206 -9.92 -2.91 21.55
N ILE A 207 -9.69 -1.59 21.45
CA ILE A 207 -10.57 -0.71 20.66
C ILE A 207 -10.54 -1.11 19.19
N TRP A 208 -9.36 -1.33 18.63
CA TRP A 208 -9.19 -1.72 17.23
C TRP A 208 -9.99 -2.98 16.90
N LYS A 209 -9.98 -3.99 17.77
CA LYS A 209 -10.81 -5.19 17.62
C LYS A 209 -12.32 -4.90 17.61
N GLN A 210 -12.77 -3.82 18.24
CA GLN A 210 -14.18 -3.48 18.33
C GLN A 210 -14.64 -2.61 17.15
N VAL A 211 -13.77 -1.76 16.61
CA VAL A 211 -14.14 -0.74 15.62
C VAL A 211 -13.71 -1.07 14.20
N SER A 212 -12.66 -1.87 14.03
CA SER A 212 -12.25 -2.31 12.70
C SER A 212 -13.16 -3.43 12.21
N HIS A 213 -13.23 -3.61 10.89
CA HIS A 213 -14.06 -4.67 10.31
C HIS A 213 -13.56 -6.05 10.76
N ALA A 214 -14.47 -7.03 10.81
CA ALA A 214 -14.02 -8.41 10.96
C ALA A 214 -13.20 -8.82 9.72
N PRO A 215 -12.18 -9.69 9.87
CA PRO A 215 -11.51 -10.30 8.74
C PRO A 215 -12.53 -10.98 7.84
N SER A 216 -12.22 -11.08 6.54
CA SER A 216 -13.04 -11.86 5.62
C SER A 216 -13.14 -13.31 6.09
N THR A 217 -14.26 -13.97 5.76
CA THR A 217 -14.57 -15.32 6.26
C THR A 217 -13.48 -16.34 5.92
N TRP A 218 -12.81 -16.17 4.77
CA TRP A 218 -11.75 -17.06 4.33
C TRP A 218 -10.49 -16.96 5.19
N ILE A 219 -10.11 -15.75 5.62
CA ILE A 219 -8.98 -15.51 6.54
C ILE A 219 -9.32 -16.10 7.89
N GLN A 220 -10.51 -15.80 8.40
CA GLN A 220 -10.97 -16.30 9.69
C GLN A 220 -10.97 -17.84 9.70
N HIS A 221 -11.44 -18.47 8.63
CA HIS A 221 -11.42 -19.93 8.49
C HIS A 221 -9.99 -20.51 8.50
N ILE A 222 -9.06 -19.91 7.76
CA ILE A 222 -7.65 -20.34 7.73
C ILE A 222 -7.01 -20.22 9.11
N VAL A 223 -7.18 -19.07 9.76
CA VAL A 223 -6.56 -18.78 11.06
C VAL A 223 -7.17 -19.65 12.16
N ASP A 224 -8.50 -19.78 12.24
CA ASP A 224 -9.15 -20.58 13.27
C ASP A 224 -8.87 -22.08 13.12
N ALA A 225 -8.76 -22.56 11.87
CA ALA A 225 -8.44 -23.95 11.59
C ALA A 225 -6.92 -24.25 11.62
N GLN A 226 -6.08 -23.22 11.72
CA GLN A 226 -4.61 -23.31 11.63
C GLN A 226 -4.16 -24.08 10.38
N GLN A 227 -4.81 -23.78 9.25
CA GLN A 227 -4.60 -24.51 8.01
C GLN A 227 -3.57 -23.81 7.12
N PRO A 228 -2.61 -24.56 6.56
CA PRO A 228 -1.75 -24.05 5.48
C PRO A 228 -2.59 -23.52 4.32
N TRP A 229 -2.24 -22.35 3.77
CA TRP A 229 -2.96 -21.77 2.65
C TRP A 229 -2.04 -21.30 1.52
N GLY A 230 -2.58 -21.26 0.30
CA GLY A 230 -1.85 -20.80 -0.88
C GLY A 230 -2.15 -21.64 -2.11
N PHE A 231 -1.12 -21.84 -2.94
CA PHE A 231 -1.24 -22.53 -4.22
C PHE A 231 -0.17 -23.60 -4.37
N THR A 232 -0.44 -24.55 -5.27
CA THR A 232 0.62 -25.35 -5.88
C THR A 232 1.27 -24.56 -7.01
N TYR A 233 2.60 -24.56 -7.04
CA TYR A 233 3.41 -23.86 -8.01
C TYR A 233 4.18 -24.82 -8.91
N TYR A 234 4.27 -24.46 -10.18
CA TYR A 234 5.08 -25.11 -11.20
C TYR A 234 6.09 -24.13 -11.77
N LYS A 235 7.28 -24.64 -12.10
CA LYS A 235 8.23 -23.94 -12.95
C LYS A 235 7.93 -24.33 -14.40
N THR A 236 7.82 -23.36 -15.30
CA THR A 236 7.85 -23.68 -16.74
C THR A 236 9.16 -24.39 -17.08
N LYS A 237 9.17 -25.18 -18.15
CA LYS A 237 10.32 -25.95 -18.60
C LYS A 237 11.55 -25.08 -18.77
N GLN A 238 11.38 -23.87 -19.31
CA GLN A 238 12.49 -22.93 -19.49
C GLN A 238 13.07 -22.47 -18.13
N VAL A 239 12.20 -22.19 -17.15
CA VAL A 239 12.61 -21.85 -15.78
C VAL A 239 13.31 -23.04 -15.11
N GLU A 240 12.77 -24.25 -15.25
CA GLU A 240 13.39 -25.46 -14.71
C GLU A 240 14.79 -25.70 -15.29
N GLU A 241 14.93 -25.57 -16.60
CA GLU A 241 16.20 -25.78 -17.32
C GLU A 241 17.26 -24.73 -16.95
N LYS A 242 16.87 -23.45 -16.85
CA LYS A 242 17.80 -22.34 -16.59
C LYS A 242 18.10 -22.16 -15.11
N TYR A 243 17.08 -22.23 -14.25
CA TYR A 243 17.17 -21.84 -12.83
C TYR A 243 16.84 -22.97 -11.85
N GLY A 244 16.45 -24.18 -12.29
CA GLY A 244 16.00 -25.24 -11.39
C GLY A 244 16.98 -25.59 -10.25
N ARG A 245 18.29 -25.47 -10.49
CA ARG A 245 19.34 -25.69 -9.47
C ARG A 245 19.50 -24.55 -8.47
N THR A 246 19.19 -23.32 -8.89
CA THR A 246 19.32 -22.08 -8.10
C THR A 246 17.95 -21.50 -7.76
N TRP A 247 16.89 -22.31 -7.88
CA TRP A 247 15.51 -21.82 -7.85
C TRP A 247 15.19 -21.10 -6.55
N LYS A 248 15.64 -21.63 -5.41
CA LYS A 248 15.42 -21.02 -4.10
C LYS A 248 15.95 -19.58 -4.05
N ASP A 249 17.18 -19.36 -4.50
CA ASP A 249 17.79 -18.04 -4.46
C ASP A 249 17.15 -17.10 -5.49
N THR A 250 16.77 -17.64 -6.66
CA THR A 250 16.08 -16.89 -7.72
C THR A 250 14.69 -16.45 -7.28
N TRP A 251 13.94 -17.33 -6.60
CA TRP A 251 12.62 -17.03 -6.10
C TRP A 251 12.66 -16.00 -4.98
N ILE A 252 13.60 -16.11 -4.04
CA ILE A 252 13.83 -15.11 -2.98
C ILE A 252 14.10 -13.73 -3.61
N MET A 253 14.98 -13.66 -4.61
CA MET A 253 15.23 -12.43 -5.34
C MET A 253 13.93 -11.84 -5.91
N ILE A 254 13.07 -12.66 -6.54
CA ILE A 254 11.83 -12.20 -7.16
C ILE A 254 10.81 -11.66 -6.15
N ILE A 255 10.62 -12.36 -5.02
CA ILE A 255 9.67 -11.95 -3.98
C ILE A 255 10.17 -10.76 -3.16
N ASP A 256 11.49 -10.56 -3.08
CA ASP A 256 12.11 -9.42 -2.39
C ASP A 256 12.18 -8.15 -3.27
N MET A 257 11.90 -8.25 -4.58
CA MET A 257 11.83 -7.08 -5.45
C MET A 257 10.72 -6.12 -5.00
N PRO A 258 10.91 -4.79 -5.15
CA PRO A 258 9.85 -3.83 -4.90
C PRO A 258 8.61 -4.16 -5.74
N GLN A 259 7.48 -4.44 -5.10
CA GLN A 259 6.20 -4.65 -5.78
C GLN A 259 5.19 -3.59 -5.37
N GLN A 260 4.21 -3.33 -6.24
CA GLN A 260 3.03 -2.53 -5.88
C GLN A 260 2.28 -3.24 -4.75
N SER A 261 2.45 -2.72 -3.53
CA SER A 261 1.96 -3.37 -2.32
C SER A 261 0.47 -3.09 -2.11
N TRP A 262 -0.37 -4.09 -2.34
CA TRP A 262 -1.73 -4.11 -1.83
C TRP A 262 -1.73 -4.66 -0.40
N SER A 263 -1.31 -3.83 0.55
CA SER A 263 -1.41 -4.07 2.00
C SER A 263 -2.85 -3.96 2.55
N SER A 264 -3.87 -4.34 1.76
CA SER A 264 -5.27 -4.07 2.07
C SER A 264 -6.01 -5.24 2.72
N ILE A 265 -5.36 -6.39 2.97
CA ILE A 265 -6.02 -7.47 3.69
C ILE A 265 -6.08 -7.11 5.17
N HIS A 266 -7.27 -6.72 5.62
CA HIS A 266 -7.54 -6.46 7.03
C HIS A 266 -7.70 -7.78 7.79
N CYS A 267 -6.84 -8.02 8.76
CA CYS A 267 -6.75 -9.26 9.54
C CYS A 267 -7.05 -9.04 11.03
N GLN A 268 -7.50 -7.85 11.44
CA GLN A 268 -7.84 -7.50 12.83
C GLN A 268 -6.74 -7.91 13.84
N GLY A 269 -5.49 -7.70 13.45
CA GLY A 269 -4.30 -8.00 14.24
C GLY A 269 -3.70 -9.37 14.05
N LYS A 270 -4.33 -10.23 13.24
CA LYS A 270 -3.87 -11.60 13.00
C LYS A 270 -3.05 -11.74 11.73
N VAL A 271 -2.58 -10.64 11.14
CA VAL A 271 -1.82 -10.68 9.89
C VAL A 271 -0.58 -11.57 10.00
N HIS A 272 0.11 -11.56 11.15
CA HIS A 272 1.28 -12.42 11.36
C HIS A 272 0.90 -13.90 11.41
N GLU A 273 -0.10 -14.27 12.23
CA GLU A 273 -0.61 -15.65 12.32
C GLU A 273 -1.08 -16.15 10.95
N PHE A 274 -1.75 -15.29 10.19
CA PHE A 274 -2.21 -15.58 8.84
C PHE A 274 -1.03 -15.80 7.87
N MET A 275 -0.05 -14.90 7.84
CA MET A 275 1.11 -15.01 6.96
C MET A 275 2.05 -16.17 7.34
N GLU A 276 2.12 -16.57 8.61
CA GLU A 276 2.86 -17.77 9.05
C GLU A 276 2.27 -19.08 8.48
N LEU A 277 0.97 -19.10 8.20
CA LEU A 277 0.28 -20.25 7.59
C LEU A 277 0.43 -20.28 6.05
N LYS A 278 1.00 -19.24 5.44
CA LYS A 278 1.23 -19.20 3.99
C LYS A 278 2.15 -20.35 3.59
N THR A 279 1.75 -21.08 2.56
CA THR A 279 2.47 -22.24 2.06
C THR A 279 2.57 -22.20 0.54
N GLU A 280 3.80 -22.33 0.05
CA GLU A 280 4.10 -22.51 -1.37
C GLU A 280 4.38 -23.99 -1.64
N ASP A 281 3.42 -24.69 -2.23
CA ASP A 281 3.56 -26.10 -2.58
C ASP A 281 4.24 -26.23 -3.95
N TRP A 282 5.57 -26.39 -3.96
CA TRP A 282 6.33 -26.54 -5.20
C TRP A 282 6.26 -27.98 -5.74
N ALA A 283 5.46 -28.19 -6.78
CA ALA A 283 5.31 -29.50 -7.41
C ALA A 283 6.56 -29.91 -8.19
N PRO A 284 6.90 -31.21 -8.23
CA PRO A 284 7.95 -31.71 -9.10
C PRO A 284 7.59 -31.51 -10.58
N PRO A 285 8.59 -31.42 -11.49
CA PRO A 285 8.33 -31.32 -12.92
C PRO A 285 7.47 -32.49 -13.42
N PRO A 286 6.43 -32.24 -14.24
CA PRO A 286 5.57 -33.30 -14.76
C PRO A 286 6.31 -34.13 -15.82
N THR A 287 5.83 -35.35 -16.04
CA THR A 287 6.20 -36.12 -17.23
C THR A 287 5.38 -35.64 -18.42
N TYR A 288 6.06 -35.19 -19.48
CA TYR A 288 5.38 -34.58 -20.62
C TYR A 288 4.68 -35.59 -21.54
N GLU A 289 5.16 -36.83 -21.68
CA GLU A 289 4.48 -37.93 -22.43
C GLU A 289 3.86 -37.56 -23.80
N GLY A 290 4.42 -36.57 -24.52
CA GLY A 290 3.87 -36.08 -25.80
C GLY A 290 2.72 -35.07 -25.68
N LEU A 291 2.38 -34.66 -24.47
CA LEU A 291 1.46 -33.56 -24.16
C LEU A 291 2.14 -32.20 -24.35
N THR A 292 1.31 -31.17 -24.51
CA THR A 292 1.76 -29.79 -24.33
C THR A 292 2.17 -29.56 -22.86
N GLU A 293 2.95 -28.53 -22.61
CA GLU A 293 3.36 -28.17 -21.24
C GLU A 293 2.13 -27.89 -20.35
N ASP A 294 1.19 -27.10 -20.85
CA ASP A 294 -0.06 -26.75 -20.16
C ASP A 294 -0.88 -28.00 -19.78
N ASP A 295 -1.01 -28.96 -20.71
CA ASP A 295 -1.74 -30.20 -20.47
C ASP A 295 -0.99 -31.13 -19.50
N ALA A 296 0.34 -31.15 -19.56
CA ALA A 296 1.17 -31.90 -18.63
C ALA A 296 1.02 -31.37 -17.19
N PHE A 297 1.00 -30.04 -17.00
CA PHE A 297 0.74 -29.43 -15.69
C PHE A 297 -0.65 -29.80 -15.17
N ARG A 298 -1.71 -29.65 -15.98
CA ARG A 298 -3.08 -30.00 -15.54
C ARG A 298 -3.20 -31.48 -15.17
N LYS A 299 -2.65 -32.38 -16.00
CA LYS A 299 -2.66 -33.82 -15.74
C LYS A 299 -1.94 -34.13 -14.42
N HIS A 300 -0.73 -33.61 -14.24
CA HIS A 300 0.05 -33.84 -13.03
C HIS A 300 -0.63 -33.24 -11.80
N PHE A 301 -1.14 -32.01 -11.87
CA PHE A 301 -1.81 -31.36 -10.76
C PHE A 301 -3.06 -32.12 -10.30
N ARG A 302 -3.87 -32.66 -11.23
CA ARG A 302 -5.04 -33.51 -10.87
C ARG A 302 -4.67 -34.75 -10.05
N GLU A 303 -3.45 -35.27 -10.21
CA GLU A 303 -2.93 -36.37 -9.41
C GLU A 303 -2.29 -35.87 -8.12
N HIS A 304 -1.42 -34.87 -8.20
CA HIS A 304 -0.71 -34.25 -7.08
C HIS A 304 -1.68 -33.73 -6.01
N ARG A 305 -2.74 -33.03 -6.43
CA ARG A 305 -3.71 -32.40 -5.54
C ARG A 305 -4.44 -33.41 -4.63
N LYS A 306 -4.56 -34.68 -5.05
CA LYS A 306 -5.14 -35.75 -4.21
C LYS A 306 -4.29 -36.09 -2.99
N SER A 307 -3.00 -35.74 -3.02
CA SER A 307 -2.07 -35.94 -1.90
C SER A 307 -1.97 -34.72 -0.97
N LEU A 308 -2.54 -33.57 -1.37
CA LEU A 308 -2.56 -32.37 -0.54
C LEU A 308 -3.53 -32.60 0.63
N SER A 309 -2.99 -32.46 1.83
CA SER A 309 -3.73 -32.66 3.08
C SER A 309 -4.41 -31.38 3.59
N SER A 310 -4.01 -30.21 3.07
CA SER A 310 -4.58 -28.92 3.49
C SER A 310 -5.70 -28.46 2.54
N PRO A 311 -6.93 -28.24 3.03
CA PRO A 311 -8.00 -27.65 2.23
C PRO A 311 -7.79 -26.14 1.96
N GLY A 312 -6.83 -25.49 2.64
CA GLY A 312 -6.44 -24.10 2.35
C GLY A 312 -5.49 -23.97 1.17
N ILE A 313 -4.89 -25.05 0.66
CA ILE A 313 -4.20 -25.00 -0.63
C ILE A 313 -5.27 -25.18 -1.70
N LEU A 314 -5.44 -24.19 -2.58
CA LEU A 314 -6.51 -24.21 -3.56
C LEU A 314 -6.35 -25.40 -4.52
N GLN A 315 -7.43 -26.16 -4.67
CA GLN A 315 -7.43 -27.44 -5.39
C GLN A 315 -7.87 -27.30 -6.85
N ASP A 316 -8.49 -26.19 -7.21
CA ASP A 316 -9.03 -25.91 -8.55
C ASP A 316 -8.13 -24.98 -9.38
N THR A 317 -7.07 -24.46 -8.76
CA THR A 317 -6.19 -23.44 -9.33
C THR A 317 -4.75 -23.74 -8.96
N PHE A 318 -3.85 -23.70 -9.95
CA PHE A 318 -2.40 -23.77 -9.70
C PHE A 318 -1.68 -22.66 -10.46
N ILE A 319 -0.47 -22.33 -10.00
CA ILE A 319 0.33 -21.25 -10.56
C ILE A 319 1.50 -21.84 -11.36
N ALA A 320 1.77 -21.30 -12.55
CA ALA A 320 3.01 -21.60 -13.27
C ALA A 320 3.84 -20.33 -13.42
N ILE A 321 5.13 -20.45 -13.10
CA ILE A 321 6.09 -19.36 -13.19
C ILE A 321 6.68 -19.29 -14.60
N PRO A 322 6.35 -18.23 -15.37
CA PRO A 322 6.90 -18.02 -16.70
C PRO A 322 8.36 -17.57 -16.62
N ILE A 323 9.13 -17.77 -17.70
CA ILE A 323 10.52 -17.29 -17.75
C ILE A 323 10.56 -15.76 -17.75
N GLU A 324 9.53 -15.15 -18.32
CA GLU A 324 9.31 -13.70 -18.47
C GLU A 324 9.13 -13.00 -17.13
N LEU A 325 8.81 -13.71 -16.05
CA LEU A 325 8.77 -13.15 -14.70
C LEU A 325 10.18 -12.82 -14.17
N ILE A 326 11.21 -13.53 -14.65
CA ILE A 326 12.55 -13.45 -14.09
C ILE A 326 13.31 -12.33 -14.81
N PRO A 327 13.62 -11.20 -14.14
CA PRO A 327 14.30 -10.09 -14.79
C PRO A 327 15.72 -10.50 -15.21
N ASP A 328 16.17 -9.94 -16.33
CA ASP A 328 17.54 -10.11 -16.79
C ASP A 328 18.54 -9.30 -15.94
N ASP A 329 18.10 -8.16 -15.38
CA ASP A 329 18.83 -7.33 -14.42
C ASP A 329 17.91 -6.96 -13.23
N PRO A 330 18.19 -7.42 -11.99
CA PRO A 330 17.38 -7.11 -10.82
C PRO A 330 17.53 -5.67 -10.31
N ASP A 331 18.54 -4.92 -10.79
CA ASP A 331 18.79 -3.53 -10.43
C ASP A 331 18.18 -2.52 -11.44
N ASP A 332 17.37 -3.00 -12.40
CA ASP A 332 16.68 -2.13 -13.36
C ASP A 332 15.53 -1.37 -12.67
N ASP A 333 15.51 -0.04 -12.83
CA ASP A 333 14.50 0.85 -12.25
C ASP A 333 13.19 0.84 -13.07
N GLU A 334 13.21 0.32 -14.30
CA GLU A 334 12.03 0.12 -15.17
C GLU A 334 11.48 -1.31 -15.04
N LEU A 335 11.01 -1.70 -13.84
CA LEU A 335 10.38 -3.00 -13.66
C LEU A 335 8.97 -3.01 -14.26
N ASP A 336 8.81 -3.69 -15.39
CA ASP A 336 7.51 -4.13 -15.90
C ASP A 336 6.72 -4.87 -14.82
N LEU A 337 5.38 -4.77 -14.87
CA LEU A 337 4.49 -5.46 -13.94
C LEU A 337 4.76 -6.98 -13.92
N LEU A 338 5.35 -7.46 -12.82
CA LEU A 338 5.63 -8.88 -12.63
C LEU A 338 4.32 -9.70 -12.57
N TRP A 339 4.21 -10.72 -13.42
CA TRP A 339 2.99 -11.53 -13.55
C TRP A 339 3.28 -13.03 -13.70
N VAL A 340 2.30 -13.84 -13.29
CA VAL A 340 2.34 -15.30 -13.41
C VAL A 340 1.14 -15.83 -14.18
N TRP A 341 1.19 -17.09 -14.60
CA TRP A 341 0.02 -17.78 -15.11
C TRP A 341 -0.72 -18.48 -13.98
N ALA A 342 -2.01 -18.16 -13.81
CA ALA A 342 -2.92 -18.96 -13.01
C ALA A 342 -3.73 -19.88 -13.92
N TYR A 343 -3.70 -21.19 -13.65
CA TYR A 343 -4.35 -22.22 -14.44
C TYR A 343 -5.59 -22.75 -13.76
N ASP A 344 -6.63 -22.95 -14.57
CA ASP A 344 -7.80 -23.73 -14.22
C ASP A 344 -7.45 -25.22 -14.33
N ALA A 345 -7.49 -25.90 -13.18
CA ALA A 345 -7.11 -27.31 -13.07
C ALA A 345 -8.08 -28.26 -13.79
N ASP A 346 -9.35 -27.87 -13.83
CA ASP A 346 -10.44 -28.70 -14.32
C ASP A 346 -10.87 -28.33 -15.74
N TRP A 347 -10.29 -27.27 -16.31
CA TRP A 347 -10.47 -26.89 -17.71
C TRP A 347 -10.07 -28.01 -18.68
N ASP A 348 -10.88 -28.16 -19.72
CA ASP A 348 -10.60 -28.97 -20.90
C ASP A 348 -10.91 -28.19 -22.18
N SER A 349 -10.27 -28.59 -23.28
CA SER A 349 -10.45 -27.94 -24.59
C SER A 349 -11.80 -28.23 -25.25
N SER A 350 -12.60 -29.14 -24.67
CA SER A 350 -13.96 -29.49 -25.09
C SER A 350 -15.05 -28.63 -24.47
N SER A 351 -14.72 -27.82 -23.48
CA SER A 351 -15.62 -26.86 -22.84
C SER A 351 -16.11 -25.81 -23.84
N GLU A 352 -17.30 -25.23 -23.60
CA GLU A 352 -17.94 -24.25 -24.49
C GLU A 352 -16.94 -23.17 -24.96
N GLU A 353 -16.88 -22.93 -26.27
CA GLU A 353 -15.95 -21.97 -26.85
C GLU A 353 -16.36 -20.54 -26.48
N ILE A 354 -15.56 -19.93 -25.61
CA ILE A 354 -15.69 -18.51 -25.27
C ILE A 354 -14.64 -17.75 -26.04
N ILE A 355 -15.09 -16.80 -26.85
CA ILE A 355 -14.24 -15.93 -27.63
C ILE A 355 -14.53 -14.49 -27.19
N CYS A 356 -13.49 -13.77 -26.77
CA CYS A 356 -13.55 -12.36 -26.43
C CYS A 356 -12.42 -11.65 -27.18
N ASN A 357 -12.73 -10.55 -27.88
CA ASN A 357 -11.76 -9.81 -28.69
C ASN A 357 -10.96 -10.67 -29.72
N GLY A 358 -11.53 -11.81 -30.14
CA GLY A 358 -10.87 -12.75 -31.06
C GLY A 358 -9.93 -13.76 -30.39
N GLU A 359 -9.73 -13.66 -29.07
CA GLU A 359 -8.98 -14.64 -28.28
C GLU A 359 -9.92 -15.67 -27.64
N LYS A 360 -9.47 -16.93 -27.58
CA LYS A 360 -10.21 -18.04 -26.94
C LYS A 360 -9.67 -18.26 -25.54
N TYR A 361 -10.55 -18.44 -24.55
CA TYR A 361 -10.12 -18.83 -23.20
C TYR A 361 -9.41 -20.19 -23.22
N GLN A 362 -8.17 -20.23 -22.70
CA GLN A 362 -7.30 -21.42 -22.71
C GLN A 362 -7.18 -22.08 -21.34
N GLY A 363 -8.11 -21.82 -20.42
CA GLY A 363 -8.05 -22.36 -19.06
C GLY A 363 -6.92 -21.76 -18.22
N ARG A 364 -6.50 -20.53 -18.52
CA ARG A 364 -5.48 -19.79 -17.77
C ARG A 364 -5.63 -18.29 -17.95
N ILE A 365 -5.12 -17.53 -16.98
CA ILE A 365 -5.09 -16.06 -17.01
C ILE A 365 -3.74 -15.54 -16.50
N LYS A 366 -3.36 -14.33 -16.92
CA LYS A 366 -2.23 -13.63 -16.31
C LYS A 366 -2.70 -12.93 -15.04
N VAL A 367 -1.94 -13.08 -13.96
CA VAL A 367 -2.21 -12.44 -12.67
C VAL A 367 -0.95 -11.73 -12.19
N PRO A 368 -1.03 -10.46 -11.75
CA PRO A 368 0.09 -9.79 -11.12
C PRO A 368 0.56 -10.54 -9.87
N LEU A 369 1.88 -10.68 -9.71
CA LEU A 369 2.48 -11.45 -8.62
C LEU A 369 2.04 -10.91 -7.24
N TYR A 370 2.02 -9.58 -7.07
CA TYR A 370 1.59 -8.93 -5.84
C TYR A 370 0.12 -9.21 -5.45
N ALA A 371 -0.73 -9.58 -6.40
CA ALA A 371 -2.16 -9.82 -6.17
C ALA A 371 -2.47 -11.28 -5.80
N LEU A 372 -1.54 -12.21 -6.04
CA LEU A 372 -1.75 -13.66 -5.89
C LEU A 372 -2.22 -14.03 -4.48
N GLU A 373 -1.51 -13.52 -3.48
CA GLU A 373 -1.65 -13.92 -2.07
C GLU A 373 -2.71 -13.07 -1.32
N ALA A 374 -3.40 -12.21 -2.06
CA ALA A 374 -4.41 -11.33 -1.54
C ALA A 374 -5.74 -11.54 -2.28
N TRP A 375 -6.07 -10.60 -3.16
CA TRP A 375 -7.35 -10.54 -3.86
C TRP A 375 -7.58 -11.74 -4.77
N PHE A 376 -6.54 -12.24 -5.41
CA PHE A 376 -6.69 -13.39 -6.29
C PHE A 376 -7.04 -14.66 -5.49
N TYR A 377 -6.30 -14.96 -4.42
CA TYR A 377 -6.61 -16.09 -3.54
C TYR A 377 -8.02 -15.96 -2.96
N ALA A 378 -8.40 -14.77 -2.46
CA ALA A 378 -9.73 -14.51 -1.91
C ALA A 378 -10.84 -14.84 -2.92
N ALA A 379 -10.75 -14.27 -4.12
CA ALA A 379 -11.77 -14.47 -5.15
C ALA A 379 -11.87 -15.95 -5.58
N ARG A 380 -10.74 -16.67 -5.66
CA ARG A 380 -10.76 -18.11 -5.96
C ARG A 380 -11.35 -18.94 -4.82
N TRP A 381 -11.02 -18.62 -3.57
CA TRP A 381 -11.61 -19.28 -2.39
C TRP A 381 -13.13 -19.11 -2.34
N GLU A 382 -13.64 -17.95 -2.73
CA GLU A 382 -15.09 -17.65 -2.76
C GLU A 382 -15.80 -18.22 -3.99
N GLY A 383 -15.06 -18.87 -4.91
CA GLY A 383 -15.60 -19.58 -6.06
C GLY A 383 -15.72 -18.77 -7.34
N VAL A 384 -15.13 -17.57 -7.42
CA VAL A 384 -15.11 -16.77 -8.66
C VAL A 384 -14.28 -17.48 -9.71
N SER A 385 -14.88 -17.83 -10.86
CA SER A 385 -14.21 -18.65 -11.86
C SER A 385 -13.08 -17.90 -12.58
N LEU A 386 -12.00 -18.62 -12.96
CA LEU A 386 -10.93 -18.03 -13.78
C LEU A 386 -11.42 -17.59 -15.15
N ARG A 387 -12.50 -18.18 -15.66
CA ARG A 387 -13.17 -17.75 -16.89
C ARG A 387 -13.73 -16.33 -16.75
N ASP A 388 -14.40 -16.01 -15.65
CA ASP A 388 -15.00 -14.69 -15.45
C ASP A 388 -13.90 -13.65 -15.21
N MET A 389 -12.86 -14.01 -14.46
CA MET A 389 -11.64 -13.20 -14.31
C MET A 389 -10.96 -12.93 -15.66
N TRP A 390 -10.86 -13.95 -16.52
CA TRP A 390 -10.30 -13.80 -17.86
C TRP A 390 -11.10 -12.80 -18.69
N LEU A 391 -12.43 -12.90 -18.70
CA LEU A 391 -13.31 -11.97 -19.42
C LEU A 391 -13.10 -10.51 -18.97
N LYS A 392 -12.94 -10.29 -17.67
CA LYS A 392 -12.59 -8.97 -17.13
C LYS A 392 -11.20 -8.52 -17.57
N ALA A 393 -10.21 -9.42 -17.55
CA ALA A 393 -8.85 -9.09 -17.97
C ALA A 393 -8.78 -8.59 -19.42
N GLN A 394 -9.67 -9.07 -20.31
CA GLN A 394 -9.73 -8.64 -21.72
C GLN A 394 -10.10 -7.18 -21.93
N THR A 395 -10.54 -6.46 -20.88
CA THR A 395 -10.82 -5.02 -20.97
C THR A 395 -9.60 -4.15 -20.62
N HIS A 396 -8.46 -4.76 -20.27
CA HIS A 396 -7.23 -4.08 -19.88
C HIS A 396 -6.14 -4.24 -20.96
N GLU A 397 -5.23 -3.27 -21.07
CA GLU A 397 -4.22 -3.19 -22.13
C GLU A 397 -3.31 -4.43 -22.20
N ASP A 398 -2.96 -5.01 -21.05
CA ASP A 398 -2.04 -6.16 -20.94
C ASP A 398 -2.72 -7.53 -20.83
N ASN A 399 -4.06 -7.57 -20.89
CA ASN A 399 -4.86 -8.75 -20.58
C ASN A 399 -4.52 -9.37 -19.21
N LEU A 400 -4.08 -8.53 -18.27
CA LEU A 400 -3.80 -8.87 -16.87
C LEU A 400 -5.09 -8.78 -16.06
N TRP A 401 -5.34 -9.78 -15.20
CA TRP A 401 -6.41 -9.64 -14.22
C TRP A 401 -5.95 -8.68 -13.11
N ILE A 402 -6.54 -7.48 -13.10
CA ILE A 402 -6.28 -6.49 -12.07
C ILE A 402 -7.54 -6.35 -11.21
N CYS A 403 -7.38 -6.56 -9.91
CA CYS A 403 -8.36 -6.13 -8.92
C CYS A 403 -8.08 -4.65 -8.60
N HIS A 404 -8.61 -3.73 -9.42
CA HIS A 404 -8.75 -2.36 -8.96
C HIS A 404 -9.80 -2.41 -7.84
N SER A 405 -9.41 -2.11 -6.60
CA SER A 405 -10.42 -1.75 -5.61
C SER A 405 -11.22 -0.59 -6.17
N LYS A 406 -12.55 -0.65 -6.07
CA LYS A 406 -13.36 0.55 -6.12
C LYS A 406 -12.91 1.53 -5.01
N GLU A 407 -13.32 2.79 -5.13
CA GLU A 407 -13.15 3.81 -4.09
C GLU A 407 -13.58 3.25 -2.71
N LEU A 408 -12.88 3.66 -1.66
CA LEU A 408 -12.98 3.10 -0.31
C LEU A 408 -14.41 3.07 0.27
N GLU A 409 -15.31 3.91 -0.25
CA GLU A 409 -16.72 4.03 0.16
C GLU A 409 -17.59 2.87 -0.37
N ASP A 410 -17.14 2.14 -1.39
CA ASP A 410 -17.84 0.98 -1.99
C ASP A 410 -17.58 -0.34 -1.24
N TRP A 411 -16.80 -0.32 -0.16
CA TRP A 411 -16.34 -1.51 0.54
C TRP A 411 -17.33 -2.09 1.55
N ASP A 412 -18.39 -1.36 1.90
CA ASP A 412 -19.25 -1.82 2.99
C ASP A 412 -20.08 -3.05 2.63
N HIS A 413 -20.55 -3.25 1.39
CA HIS A 413 -21.49 -4.36 1.11
C HIS A 413 -21.65 -4.78 -0.38
N GLU A 414 -20.62 -5.27 -1.09
CA GLU A 414 -20.91 -5.98 -2.37
C GLU A 414 -20.29 -7.38 -2.50
N PRO A 415 -21.10 -8.39 -2.90
CA PRO A 415 -20.64 -9.71 -3.28
C PRO A 415 -19.96 -9.68 -4.65
N TYR A 416 -18.99 -10.56 -4.83
CA TYR A 416 -18.04 -10.65 -5.93
C TYR A 416 -18.64 -11.01 -7.31
N VAL A 417 -19.50 -10.17 -7.87
CA VAL A 417 -20.05 -10.33 -9.23
C VAL A 417 -19.91 -9.05 -10.04
#